data_AF-A0A2H6KK38-F1
#
_entry.id   AF-A0A2H6KK38-F1
#
_cell.length_a   1.000
_cell.length_b   1.000
_cell.length_c   1.000
_cell.angle_alpha   90.00
_cell.angle_beta   90.00
_cell.angle_gamma   90.00
#
_symmetry.space_group_name_H-M   'P 1'
#
loop_
_entity.id
_entity.type
_entity.pdbx_description
1 polymer ?
#
loop_
_entity_poly.entity_id
_entity_poly.type
_entity_poly.pdbx_seq_one_letter_code
_entity_poly.pdbx_strand_id
1 'polypeptide(L)'
;MQVNNELATLLKATADKAIGQLQNAVNGTVVPTLNTVKQAVPHLESSAKEARLTLIKHSGTVTEKFAALCKAVKDIADNSSSNESLKGLKQILTDFQTVMLKGGKSEQLQKIVNDLSELMGRTLVNAIETADTFITTDAFAISAPIIDSLHAHVNQEVKDATEKITTQARRQYVTSIISLLTEFANQTNWELKDLPQEIEDDKHIGVKGFMEKLESEFILEVQQIDAIDTVVRPNENSPLSKGAKFLNNAFTALFDKLRKQTDFSPNYDKLWPSKEALTKLLSGLVTSQHFNHDFRVNLQTLKNRLGELVPQKFGDGDCPLLLNALTKGLPDIVTQLGHAYVNKYSGEDWKKNHADKYANIMLTSTSTLYEELYHLFYSCHKDWSKLKIDGSEKVTKNKGDFEKYLESQGYNTVNLINKNHTGQEVAEKLKTAFSNYDDFDTPSDLRYSDVGTYLNSIRREWGPMSLLYRHLATYYSVCHTRIPTAPKSPCSIRDMLGWMCGLRTLQSIRALRHIVTQCSTRK
;
A
#
# COMPACT_ATOMS: atom_id res chain seq x y z
N MET A 1 23.11 10.56 11.09
CA MET A 1 24.18 10.80 12.10
C MET A 1 24.02 9.91 13.33
N GLN A 2 22.81 9.72 13.85
CA GLN A 2 22.54 8.94 15.07
C GLN A 2 22.89 7.44 14.94
N VAL A 3 22.52 6.80 13.83
CA VAL A 3 22.85 5.39 13.51
C VAL A 3 24.36 5.10 13.51
N ASN A 4 25.18 6.04 13.00
CA ASN A 4 26.64 5.86 13.00
C ASN A 4 27.24 5.92 14.42
N ASN A 5 26.64 6.68 15.34
CA ASN A 5 27.09 6.75 16.72
C ASN A 5 26.74 5.49 17.51
N GLU A 6 25.55 4.93 17.28
CA GLU A 6 25.14 3.66 17.90
C GLU A 6 26.01 2.49 17.41
N LEU A 7 26.26 2.42 16.10
CA LEU A 7 27.17 1.43 15.52
C LEU A 7 28.60 1.55 16.07
N ALA A 8 29.13 2.78 16.18
CA ALA A 8 30.45 3.01 16.76
C ALA A 8 30.53 2.60 18.24
N THR A 9 29.45 2.83 19.00
CA THR A 9 29.37 2.46 20.41
C THR A 9 29.34 0.94 20.58
N LEU A 10 28.58 0.25 19.72
CA LEU A 10 28.51 -1.22 19.70
C LEU A 10 29.87 -1.84 19.35
N LEU A 11 30.52 -1.35 18.28
CA LEU A 11 31.85 -1.81 17.86
C LEU A 11 32.90 -1.64 18.96
N LYS A 12 32.85 -0.52 19.69
CA LYS A 12 33.75 -0.27 20.83
C LYS A 12 33.47 -1.22 21.99
N ALA A 13 32.21 -1.42 22.37
CA ALA A 13 31.84 -2.35 23.44
C ALA A 13 32.24 -3.80 23.12
N THR A 14 32.13 -4.22 21.86
CA THR A 14 32.61 -5.53 21.40
C THR A 14 34.14 -5.64 21.51
N ALA A 15 34.87 -4.61 21.09
CA ALA A 15 36.33 -4.58 21.21
C ALA A 15 36.79 -4.65 22.67
N ASP A 16 36.19 -3.87 23.57
CA ASP A 16 36.53 -3.86 24.99
C ASP A 16 36.26 -5.21 25.66
N LYS A 17 35.14 -5.87 25.31
CA LYS A 17 34.80 -7.20 25.82
C LYS A 17 35.76 -8.28 25.30
N ALA A 18 36.18 -8.18 24.02
CA ALA A 18 37.18 -9.06 23.44
C ALA A 18 38.55 -8.89 24.13
N ILE A 19 38.98 -7.65 24.39
CA ILE A 19 40.22 -7.34 25.12
C ILE A 19 40.18 -7.93 26.55
N GLY A 20 39.08 -7.74 27.28
CA GLY A 20 38.94 -8.28 28.64
C GLY A 20 39.00 -9.81 28.69
N GLN A 21 38.41 -10.49 27.70
CA GLN A 21 38.51 -11.94 27.59
C GLN A 21 39.92 -12.42 27.21
N LEU A 22 40.62 -11.67 26.36
CA LEU A 22 42.03 -11.92 26.02
C LEU A 22 42.93 -11.79 27.26
N GLN A 23 42.76 -10.74 28.06
CA GLN A 23 43.49 -10.57 29.32
C GLN A 23 43.22 -11.69 30.31
N ASN A 24 41.97 -12.13 30.44
CA ASN A 24 41.63 -13.26 31.31
C ASN A 24 42.24 -14.58 30.82
N ALA A 25 42.33 -14.80 29.51
CA ALA A 25 42.99 -15.99 28.95
C ALA A 25 44.52 -15.95 29.12
N VAL A 26 45.13 -14.77 28.94
CA VAL A 26 46.56 -14.57 29.22
C VAL A 26 46.85 -14.84 30.69
N ASN A 27 46.07 -14.28 31.60
CA ASN A 27 46.28 -14.43 33.04
C ASN A 27 45.86 -15.81 33.58
N GLY A 28 44.87 -16.47 32.96
CA GLY A 28 44.31 -17.74 33.43
C GLY A 28 44.94 -18.98 32.79
N THR A 29 45.66 -18.86 31.68
CA THR A 29 46.25 -20.02 30.99
C THR A 29 47.72 -19.78 30.66
N VAL A 30 48.06 -18.66 30.02
CA VAL A 30 49.45 -18.37 29.61
C VAL A 30 50.37 -18.16 30.82
N VAL A 31 49.94 -17.31 31.77
CA VAL A 31 50.71 -17.02 33.00
C VAL A 31 50.88 -18.26 33.89
N PRO A 32 49.85 -19.09 34.14
CA PRO A 32 50.00 -20.36 34.85
C PRO A 32 50.93 -21.34 34.16
N THR A 33 50.85 -21.53 32.83
CA THR A 33 51.77 -22.43 32.11
C THR A 33 53.21 -21.92 32.15
N LEU A 34 53.43 -20.61 32.01
CA LEU A 34 54.75 -19.98 32.24
C LEU A 34 55.24 -20.20 33.68
N ASN A 35 54.35 -20.14 34.66
CA ASN A 35 54.68 -20.45 36.05
C ASN A 35 54.98 -21.94 36.25
N THR A 36 54.32 -22.86 35.54
CA THR A 36 54.62 -24.30 35.56
C THR A 36 56.01 -24.56 34.97
N VAL A 37 56.36 -23.93 33.85
CA VAL A 37 57.71 -23.97 33.27
C VAL A 37 58.73 -23.39 34.27
N LYS A 38 58.41 -22.27 34.92
CA LYS A 38 59.24 -21.67 35.98
C LYS A 38 59.40 -22.59 37.20
N GLN A 39 58.39 -23.39 37.53
CA GLN A 39 58.42 -24.40 38.61
C GLN A 39 59.14 -25.70 38.21
N ALA A 40 59.33 -25.96 36.92
CA ALA A 40 60.17 -27.05 36.44
C ALA A 40 61.69 -26.74 36.51
N VAL A 41 62.06 -25.44 36.52
CA VAL A 41 63.46 -24.98 36.66
C VAL A 41 64.14 -25.49 37.94
N PRO A 42 63.51 -25.47 39.14
CA PRO A 42 64.06 -26.10 40.35
C PRO A 42 64.31 -27.61 40.24
N HIS A 43 63.48 -28.35 39.51
CA HIS A 43 63.71 -29.79 39.28
C HIS A 43 64.91 -30.02 38.38
N LEU A 44 65.09 -29.21 37.33
CA LEU A 44 66.29 -29.22 36.50
C LEU A 44 67.53 -28.79 37.30
N GLU A 45 67.42 -27.80 38.18
CA GLU A 45 68.48 -27.38 39.10
C GLU A 45 68.83 -28.51 40.09
N SER A 46 67.83 -29.27 40.54
CA SER A 46 68.02 -30.44 41.42
C SER A 46 68.72 -31.58 40.69
N SER A 47 68.32 -31.92 39.47
CA SER A 47 69.03 -32.92 38.65
C SER A 47 70.45 -32.47 38.29
N ALA A 48 70.66 -31.18 38.02
CA ALA A 48 71.99 -30.61 37.81
C ALA A 48 72.84 -30.64 39.10
N LYS A 49 72.23 -30.42 40.27
CA LYS A 49 72.89 -30.58 41.58
C LYS A 49 73.22 -32.04 41.87
N GLU A 50 72.35 -32.99 41.57
CA GLU A 50 72.64 -34.43 41.69
C GLU A 50 73.79 -34.85 40.76
N ALA A 51 73.77 -34.39 39.50
CA ALA A 51 74.88 -34.63 38.57
C ALA A 51 76.18 -33.99 39.10
N ARG A 52 76.12 -32.78 39.66
CA ARG A 52 77.26 -32.12 40.31
C ARG A 52 77.74 -32.90 41.55
N LEU A 53 76.84 -33.48 42.34
CA LEU A 53 77.19 -34.31 43.49
C LEU A 53 77.86 -35.61 43.04
N THR A 54 77.40 -36.23 41.94
CA THR A 54 78.02 -37.41 41.34
C THR A 54 79.41 -37.09 40.78
N LEU A 55 79.59 -35.92 40.16
CA LEU A 55 80.88 -35.39 39.72
C LEU A 55 81.83 -35.13 40.91
N ILE A 56 81.34 -34.49 41.97
CA ILE A 56 82.10 -34.24 43.20
C ILE A 56 82.49 -35.56 43.88
N LYS A 57 81.60 -36.56 43.85
CA LYS A 57 81.88 -37.90 44.37
C LYS A 57 82.99 -38.57 43.56
N HIS A 58 82.93 -38.52 42.23
CA HIS A 58 83.99 -39.04 41.37
C HIS A 58 85.32 -38.29 41.56
N SER A 59 85.31 -36.95 41.65
CA SER A 59 86.53 -36.17 41.95
C SER A 59 87.06 -36.45 43.35
N GLY A 60 86.17 -36.73 44.31
CA GLY A 60 86.51 -37.16 45.66
C GLY A 60 87.24 -38.51 45.64
N THR A 61 86.74 -39.48 44.88
CA THR A 61 87.43 -40.77 44.67
C THR A 61 88.80 -40.60 44.02
N VAL A 62 88.94 -39.69 43.05
CA VAL A 62 90.26 -39.34 42.46
C VAL A 62 91.17 -38.71 43.52
N THR A 63 90.65 -37.82 44.36
CA THR A 63 91.40 -37.17 45.44
C THR A 63 91.83 -38.16 46.52
N GLU A 64 90.98 -39.12 46.90
CA GLU A 64 91.30 -40.21 47.82
C GLU A 64 92.40 -41.11 47.26
N LYS A 65 92.31 -41.46 45.97
CA LYS A 65 93.35 -42.22 45.26
C LYS A 65 94.68 -41.45 45.24
N PHE A 66 94.63 -40.13 45.02
CA PHE A 66 95.81 -39.26 45.05
C PHE A 66 96.37 -39.08 46.47
N ALA A 67 95.52 -39.01 47.49
CA ALA A 67 95.92 -38.95 48.89
C ALA A 67 96.54 -40.27 49.37
N ALA A 68 96.02 -41.41 48.91
CA ALA A 68 96.61 -42.73 49.15
C ALA A 68 97.99 -42.86 48.47
N LEU A 69 98.15 -42.30 47.27
CA LEU A 69 99.45 -42.17 46.60
C LEU A 69 100.43 -41.31 47.42
N CYS A 70 100.00 -40.12 47.86
CA CYS A 70 100.80 -39.26 48.73
C CYS A 70 101.15 -39.92 50.07
N LYS A 71 100.23 -40.69 50.66
CA LYS A 71 100.46 -41.46 51.89
C LYS A 71 101.46 -42.58 51.68
N ALA A 72 101.38 -43.32 50.57
CA ALA A 72 102.37 -44.33 50.22
C ALA A 72 103.77 -43.72 50.04
N VAL A 73 103.87 -42.56 49.37
CA VAL A 73 105.13 -41.81 49.24
C VAL A 73 105.64 -41.32 50.60
N LYS A 74 104.74 -40.89 51.49
CA LYS A 74 105.08 -40.42 52.83
C LYS A 74 105.49 -41.54 53.78
N ASP A 75 104.83 -42.71 53.73
CA ASP A 75 105.19 -43.89 54.52
C ASP A 75 106.54 -44.48 54.07
N ILE A 76 106.92 -44.32 52.79
CA ILE A 76 108.27 -44.61 52.27
C ILE A 76 109.30 -43.61 52.85
N ALA A 77 108.92 -42.35 53.02
CA ALA A 77 109.80 -41.32 53.61
C ALA A 77 109.92 -41.43 55.15
N ASP A 78 108.84 -41.76 55.86
CA ASP A 78 108.73 -41.70 57.33
C ASP A 78 109.17 -43.02 58.04
N ASN A 79 109.32 -44.15 57.34
CA ASN A 79 109.90 -45.39 57.90
C ASN A 79 111.45 -45.44 57.92
N SER A 80 112.10 -44.27 57.91
CA SER A 80 113.54 -44.15 58.18
C SER A 80 113.86 -43.00 59.15
N SER A 81 113.23 -43.14 60.32
CA SER A 81 113.63 -42.81 61.71
C SER A 81 114.21 -41.43 62.08
N SER A 82 113.69 -40.88 63.18
CA SER A 82 114.16 -39.67 63.84
C SER A 82 115.67 -39.69 64.14
N ASN A 83 116.38 -38.87 63.36
CA ASN A 83 117.45 -37.93 63.75
C ASN A 83 118.62 -38.47 64.59
N GLU A 84 119.61 -39.06 63.90
CA GLU A 84 121.00 -38.56 63.93
C GLU A 84 121.95 -39.23 62.89
N SER A 85 121.43 -39.74 61.76
CA SER A 85 122.22 -40.51 60.79
C SER A 85 122.25 -39.93 59.37
N LEU A 86 122.27 -38.59 59.26
CA LEU A 86 122.90 -37.90 58.11
C LEU A 86 124.43 -38.18 58.01
N LYS A 87 124.98 -39.00 58.94
CA LYS A 87 126.30 -39.63 58.86
C LYS A 87 126.30 -41.06 58.26
N GLY A 88 125.16 -41.70 58.03
CA GLY A 88 125.09 -43.07 57.48
C GLY A 88 125.01 -43.15 55.95
N LEU A 89 124.34 -42.20 55.29
CA LEU A 89 124.09 -42.22 53.83
C LEU A 89 125.33 -41.92 52.98
N LYS A 90 126.35 -41.25 53.53
CA LYS A 90 127.64 -41.04 52.84
C LYS A 90 128.58 -42.25 52.95
N GLN A 91 128.52 -43.01 54.04
CA GLN A 91 129.31 -44.23 54.24
C GLN A 91 128.75 -45.40 53.42
N ILE A 92 127.42 -45.52 53.34
CA ILE A 92 126.73 -46.54 52.52
C ILE A 92 127.00 -46.33 51.02
N LEU A 93 127.19 -45.08 50.56
CA LEU A 93 127.56 -44.79 49.16
C LEU A 93 129.01 -45.19 48.83
N THR A 94 129.93 -45.14 49.80
CA THR A 94 131.31 -45.62 49.66
C THR A 94 131.44 -47.14 49.85
N ASP A 95 130.59 -47.76 50.68
CA ASP A 95 130.53 -49.22 50.82
C ASP A 95 129.82 -49.90 49.62
N PHE A 96 128.99 -49.14 48.87
CA PHE A 96 128.39 -49.51 47.59
C PHE A 96 129.41 -49.76 46.47
N GLN A 97 130.61 -49.19 46.55
CA GLN A 97 131.69 -49.39 45.56
C GLN A 97 132.64 -50.55 45.92
N THR A 98 132.67 -51.02 47.17
CA THR A 98 133.66 -52.01 47.64
C THR A 98 133.11 -53.45 47.76
N VAL A 99 131.80 -53.63 47.92
CA VAL A 99 131.14 -54.95 48.12
C VAL A 99 130.66 -55.60 46.82
N MET A 100 130.86 -54.95 45.66
CA MET A 100 130.69 -55.57 44.32
C MET A 100 131.64 -56.76 44.05
N LEU A 101 132.55 -57.07 44.98
CA LEU A 101 133.42 -58.24 44.95
C LEU A 101 133.11 -59.17 46.14
N LYS A 102 132.28 -60.19 45.85
CA LYS A 102 131.94 -61.38 46.66
C LYS A 102 130.63 -61.33 47.47
N GLY A 103 129.54 -61.65 46.78
CA GLY A 103 128.56 -62.68 47.17
C GLY A 103 127.77 -62.52 48.48
N GLY A 104 126.54 -62.03 48.38
CA GLY A 104 125.48 -62.23 49.39
C GLY A 104 124.14 -61.60 48.97
N LYS A 105 123.04 -62.38 48.93
CA LYS A 105 121.67 -61.97 48.53
C LYS A 105 120.95 -61.17 49.63
N SER A 106 120.18 -60.14 49.26
CA SER A 106 119.17 -59.49 50.13
C SER A 106 117.84 -59.31 49.39
N GLU A 107 116.78 -59.95 49.91
CA GLU A 107 115.42 -60.02 49.33
C GLU A 107 114.61 -58.71 49.46
N GLN A 108 115.05 -57.75 50.28
CA GLN A 108 114.28 -56.53 50.58
C GLN A 108 114.37 -55.45 49.48
N LEU A 109 115.51 -55.36 48.79
CA LEU A 109 115.73 -54.40 47.70
C LEU A 109 114.92 -54.76 46.45
N GLN A 110 114.68 -56.05 46.19
CA GLN A 110 113.87 -56.52 45.07
C GLN A 110 112.39 -56.11 45.21
N LYS A 111 111.89 -56.06 46.46
CA LYS A 111 110.49 -55.74 46.75
C LYS A 111 110.17 -54.26 46.48
N ILE A 112 111.06 -53.36 46.90
CA ILE A 112 110.90 -51.91 46.69
C ILE A 112 110.94 -51.55 45.19
N VAL A 113 111.80 -52.19 44.41
CA VAL A 113 111.87 -52.00 42.95
C VAL A 113 110.59 -52.49 42.26
N ASN A 114 110.02 -53.60 42.73
CA ASN A 114 108.75 -54.13 42.20
C ASN A 114 107.56 -53.23 42.56
N ASP A 115 107.49 -52.75 43.80
CA ASP A 115 106.40 -51.88 44.28
C ASP A 115 106.39 -50.52 43.55
N LEU A 116 107.57 -49.94 43.26
CA LEU A 116 107.70 -48.72 42.45
C LEU A 116 107.30 -48.96 40.98
N SER A 117 107.63 -50.12 40.43
CA SER A 117 107.26 -50.49 39.05
C SER A 117 105.75 -50.71 38.90
N GLU A 118 105.08 -51.23 39.94
CA GLU A 118 103.63 -51.44 39.96
C GLU A 118 102.85 -50.10 40.12
N LEU A 119 103.40 -49.17 40.90
CA LEU A 119 102.87 -47.82 41.06
C LEU A 119 102.98 -47.00 39.76
N MET A 120 104.16 -47.00 39.14
CA MET A 120 104.42 -46.27 37.89
C MET A 120 103.77 -46.92 36.66
N GLY A 121 103.71 -48.26 36.60
CA GLY A 121 103.26 -48.98 35.40
C GLY A 121 101.75 -49.23 35.30
N ARG A 122 101.06 -49.47 36.43
CA ARG A 122 99.62 -49.82 36.41
C ARG A 122 98.74 -48.74 37.02
N THR A 123 99.11 -48.25 38.20
CA THR A 123 98.18 -47.43 39.00
C THR A 123 98.04 -46.02 38.45
N LEU A 124 99.16 -45.40 38.03
CA LEU A 124 99.15 -44.06 37.45
C LEU A 124 98.58 -44.06 36.02
N VAL A 125 98.94 -45.05 35.20
CA VAL A 125 98.46 -45.18 33.82
C VAL A 125 96.95 -45.39 33.78
N ASN A 126 96.42 -46.31 34.60
CA ASN A 126 94.97 -46.54 34.66
C ASN A 126 94.20 -45.30 35.12
N ALA A 127 94.76 -44.50 36.05
CA ALA A 127 94.12 -43.27 36.51
C ALA A 127 94.07 -42.19 35.40
N ILE A 128 95.13 -42.09 34.60
CA ILE A 128 95.18 -41.18 33.44
C ILE A 128 94.21 -41.67 32.35
N GLU A 129 94.20 -42.96 32.00
CA GLU A 129 93.26 -43.52 31.02
C GLU A 129 91.80 -43.33 31.46
N THR A 130 91.50 -43.52 32.74
CA THR A 130 90.13 -43.32 33.27
C THR A 130 89.72 -41.84 33.18
N ALA A 131 90.63 -40.91 33.48
CA ALA A 131 90.37 -39.47 33.36
C ALA A 131 90.20 -39.04 31.89
N ASP A 132 91.00 -39.61 30.99
CA ASP A 132 90.92 -39.32 29.56
C ASP A 132 89.60 -39.86 28.97
N THR A 133 89.24 -41.10 29.30
CA THR A 133 87.97 -41.74 28.88
C THR A 133 86.74 -40.94 29.34
N PHE A 134 86.79 -40.39 30.56
CA PHE A 134 85.71 -39.55 31.07
C PHE A 134 85.55 -38.25 30.28
N ILE A 135 86.66 -37.58 29.94
CA ILE A 135 86.66 -36.31 29.21
C ILE A 135 86.26 -36.51 27.75
N THR A 136 86.80 -37.54 27.09
CA THR A 136 86.61 -37.72 25.64
C THR A 136 85.30 -38.41 25.30
N THR A 137 84.80 -39.29 26.17
CA THR A 137 83.75 -40.25 25.79
C THR A 137 82.52 -40.12 26.68
N ASP A 138 82.69 -40.26 28.00
CA ASP A 138 81.53 -40.37 28.89
C ASP A 138 80.78 -39.05 29.05
N ALA A 139 81.49 -37.92 29.15
CA ALA A 139 80.88 -36.60 29.29
C ALA A 139 80.01 -36.22 28.07
N PHE A 140 80.45 -36.55 26.86
CA PHE A 140 79.69 -36.29 25.63
C PHE A 140 78.55 -37.29 25.42
N ALA A 141 78.79 -38.59 25.72
CA ALA A 141 77.77 -39.63 25.62
C ALA A 141 76.59 -39.39 26.58
N ILE A 142 76.82 -38.75 27.73
CA ILE A 142 75.77 -38.41 28.71
C ILE A 142 75.12 -37.06 28.37
N SER A 143 75.88 -36.05 27.95
CA SER A 143 75.34 -34.70 27.72
C SER A 143 74.48 -34.58 26.46
N ALA A 144 74.86 -35.25 25.36
CA ALA A 144 74.13 -35.19 24.10
C ALA A 144 72.65 -35.64 24.21
N PRO A 145 72.32 -36.84 24.73
CA PRO A 145 70.93 -37.28 24.84
C PRO A 145 70.10 -36.44 25.82
N ILE A 146 70.74 -35.84 26.83
CA ILE A 146 70.07 -34.92 27.75
C ILE A 146 69.69 -33.62 27.04
N ILE A 147 70.60 -33.05 26.25
CA ILE A 147 70.34 -31.84 25.45
C ILE A 147 69.24 -32.11 24.42
N ASP A 148 69.29 -33.24 23.73
CA ASP A 148 68.26 -33.64 22.75
C ASP A 148 66.90 -33.82 23.40
N SER A 149 66.84 -34.45 24.58
CA SER A 149 65.61 -34.61 25.36
C SER A 149 65.03 -33.25 25.81
N LEU A 150 65.88 -32.33 26.27
CA LEU A 150 65.50 -30.97 26.63
C LEU A 150 64.97 -30.19 25.41
N HIS A 151 65.65 -30.27 24.28
CA HIS A 151 65.20 -29.65 23.02
C HIS A 151 63.86 -30.21 22.56
N ALA A 152 63.70 -31.53 22.59
CA ALA A 152 62.45 -32.19 22.20
C ALA A 152 61.29 -31.77 23.12
N HIS A 153 61.51 -31.74 24.43
CA HIS A 153 60.49 -31.33 25.39
C HIS A 153 60.09 -29.86 25.21
N VAL A 154 61.07 -28.95 25.09
CA VAL A 154 60.79 -27.52 24.86
C VAL A 154 60.04 -27.31 23.55
N ASN A 155 60.46 -27.99 22.46
CA ASN A 155 59.78 -27.89 21.18
C ASN A 155 58.34 -28.42 21.25
N GLN A 156 58.10 -29.50 21.99
CA GLN A 156 56.76 -30.05 22.17
C GLN A 156 55.87 -29.11 22.99
N GLU A 157 56.36 -28.56 24.09
CA GLU A 157 55.61 -27.58 24.90
C GLU A 157 55.30 -26.30 24.11
N VAL A 158 56.26 -25.81 23.30
CA VAL A 158 56.03 -24.66 22.40
C VAL A 158 54.96 -24.99 21.36
N LYS A 159 55.00 -26.19 20.77
CA LYS A 159 54.01 -26.64 19.79
C LYS A 159 52.61 -26.72 20.43
N ASP A 160 52.50 -27.36 21.59
CA ASP A 160 51.25 -27.51 22.33
C ASP A 160 50.67 -26.16 22.74
N ALA A 161 51.52 -25.24 23.22
CA ALA A 161 51.11 -23.87 23.54
C ALA A 161 50.62 -23.13 22.29
N THR A 162 51.32 -23.27 21.16
CA THR A 162 50.95 -22.66 19.87
C THR A 162 49.59 -23.18 19.38
N GLU A 163 49.36 -24.49 19.43
CA GLU A 163 48.10 -25.11 19.04
C GLU A 163 46.93 -24.66 19.93
N LYS A 164 47.14 -24.58 21.25
CA LYS A 164 46.14 -24.09 22.21
C LYS A 164 45.78 -22.63 21.96
N ILE A 165 46.77 -21.75 21.82
CA ILE A 165 46.56 -20.32 21.54
C ILE A 165 45.84 -20.15 20.20
N THR A 166 46.28 -20.85 19.16
CA THR A 166 45.66 -20.76 17.81
C THR A 166 44.21 -21.26 17.84
N THR A 167 43.93 -22.36 18.54
CA THR A 167 42.57 -22.91 18.66
C THR A 167 41.66 -21.95 19.42
N GLN A 168 42.15 -21.34 20.49
CA GLN A 168 41.38 -20.38 21.28
C GLN A 168 41.12 -19.08 20.50
N ALA A 169 42.12 -18.55 19.78
CA ALA A 169 41.96 -17.38 18.92
C ALA A 169 40.91 -17.64 17.82
N ARG A 170 40.94 -18.81 17.18
CA ARG A 170 39.93 -19.22 16.19
C ARG A 170 38.54 -19.31 16.81
N ARG A 171 38.40 -19.92 17.99
CA ARG A 171 37.12 -19.99 18.71
C ARG A 171 36.59 -18.60 19.05
N GLN A 172 37.42 -17.72 19.59
CA GLN A 172 37.02 -16.35 19.92
C GLN A 172 36.59 -15.57 18.68
N TYR A 173 37.34 -15.68 17.58
CA TYR A 173 36.96 -15.06 16.30
C TYR A 173 35.58 -15.54 15.84
N VAL A 174 35.36 -16.85 15.77
CA VAL A 174 34.08 -17.42 15.34
C VAL A 174 32.94 -17.00 16.28
N THR A 175 33.14 -17.07 17.60
CA THR A 175 32.14 -16.63 18.58
C THR A 175 31.82 -15.14 18.44
N SER A 176 32.83 -14.30 18.20
CA SER A 176 32.64 -12.87 17.96
C SER A 176 31.83 -12.61 16.68
N ILE A 177 32.13 -13.33 15.59
CA ILE A 177 31.39 -13.21 14.33
C ILE A 177 29.94 -13.68 14.51
N ILE A 178 29.72 -14.81 15.19
CA ILE A 178 28.36 -15.29 15.52
C ILE A 178 27.61 -14.22 16.31
N SER A 179 28.22 -13.67 17.37
CA SER A 179 27.59 -12.63 18.19
C SER A 179 27.25 -11.38 17.37
N LEU A 180 28.14 -10.93 16.50
CA LEU A 180 27.92 -9.76 15.64
C LEU A 180 26.78 -10.01 14.65
N LEU A 181 26.75 -11.19 14.01
CA LEU A 181 25.69 -11.58 13.07
C LEU A 181 24.33 -11.73 13.77
N THR A 182 24.31 -12.28 14.98
CA THR A 182 23.09 -12.37 15.80
C THR A 182 22.56 -10.99 16.16
N GLU A 183 23.42 -10.08 16.61
CA GLU A 183 23.00 -8.72 16.97
C GLU A 183 22.49 -7.95 15.73
N PHE A 184 23.18 -8.10 14.60
CA PHE A 184 22.74 -7.52 13.33
C PHE A 184 21.38 -8.05 12.88
N ALA A 185 21.16 -9.37 12.98
CA ALA A 185 19.87 -9.98 12.65
C ALA A 185 18.75 -9.48 13.59
N ASN A 186 19.04 -9.36 14.89
CA ASN A 186 18.10 -8.82 15.87
C ASN A 186 17.73 -7.37 15.56
N GLN A 187 18.72 -6.51 15.26
CA GLN A 187 18.46 -5.12 14.88
C GLN A 187 17.64 -5.04 13.60
N THR A 188 18.00 -5.81 12.57
CA THR A 188 17.26 -5.82 11.29
C THR A 188 15.81 -6.26 11.52
N ASN A 189 15.58 -7.28 12.35
CA ASN A 189 14.25 -7.76 12.66
C ASN A 189 13.45 -6.77 13.52
N TRP A 190 14.12 -6.00 14.39
CA TRP A 190 13.51 -4.89 15.13
C TRP A 190 13.06 -3.79 14.16
N GLU A 191 13.96 -3.32 13.30
CA GLU A 191 13.72 -2.18 12.38
C GLU A 191 12.62 -2.50 11.37
N LEU A 192 12.51 -3.76 10.96
CA LEU A 192 11.50 -4.23 10.01
C LEU A 192 10.25 -4.78 10.69
N LYS A 193 10.16 -4.77 12.03
CA LYS A 193 9.08 -5.42 12.78
C LYS A 193 7.71 -4.86 12.40
N ASP A 194 7.62 -3.54 12.27
CA ASP A 194 6.35 -2.83 12.08
C ASP A 194 6.03 -2.63 10.59
N LEU A 195 7.01 -2.80 9.70
CA LEU A 195 6.87 -2.62 8.24
C LEU A 195 5.69 -3.41 7.63
N PRO A 196 5.41 -4.68 7.98
CA PRO A 196 4.24 -5.38 7.46
C PRO A 196 2.92 -4.69 7.82
N GLN A 197 2.82 -4.13 9.02
CA GLN A 197 1.62 -3.41 9.46
C GLN A 197 1.53 -2.06 8.76
N GLU A 198 2.63 -1.33 8.62
CA GLU A 198 2.67 -0.06 7.87
C GLU A 198 2.24 -0.24 6.40
N ILE A 199 2.61 -1.36 5.78
CA ILE A 199 2.17 -1.70 4.41
C ILE A 199 0.66 -1.98 4.35
N GLU A 200 0.10 -2.69 5.34
CA GLU A 200 -1.35 -2.93 5.39
C GLU A 200 -2.12 -1.65 5.69
N ASP A 201 -1.61 -0.78 6.57
CA ASP A 201 -2.25 0.50 6.86
C ASP A 201 -2.21 1.44 5.62
N ASP A 202 -1.10 1.45 4.87
CA ASP A 202 -0.94 2.22 3.62
C ASP A 202 -1.97 1.82 2.54
N LYS A 203 -2.41 0.56 2.53
CA LYS A 203 -3.42 0.05 1.60
C LYS A 203 -4.78 0.75 1.77
N HIS A 204 -5.10 1.18 2.98
CA HIS A 204 -6.42 1.74 3.31
C HIS A 204 -6.49 3.28 3.26
N ILE A 205 -5.37 3.94 2.96
CA ILE A 205 -5.23 5.39 2.83
C ILE A 205 -4.91 5.81 1.39
N GLY A 206 -4.90 7.12 1.15
CA GLY A 206 -4.58 7.72 -0.13
C GLY A 206 -5.49 7.26 -1.27
N VAL A 207 -4.89 7.08 -2.44
CA VAL A 207 -5.59 6.63 -3.65
C VAL A 207 -5.99 5.16 -3.55
N LYS A 208 -5.21 4.30 -2.88
CA LYS A 208 -5.53 2.88 -2.72
C LYS A 208 -6.81 2.70 -1.90
N GLY A 209 -6.86 3.36 -0.74
CA GLY A 209 -8.03 3.41 0.11
C GLY A 209 -9.24 4.05 -0.56
N PHE A 210 -9.04 5.04 -1.43
CA PHE A 210 -10.11 5.60 -2.26
C PHE A 210 -10.68 4.58 -3.23
N MET A 211 -9.82 3.86 -3.96
CA MET A 211 -10.25 2.86 -4.95
C MET A 211 -10.99 1.70 -4.28
N GLU A 212 -10.52 1.24 -3.12
CA GLU A 212 -11.22 0.24 -2.29
C GLU A 212 -12.65 0.70 -1.95
N LYS A 213 -12.81 1.96 -1.51
CA LYS A 213 -14.12 2.53 -1.14
C LYS A 213 -15.00 2.82 -2.36
N LEU A 214 -14.39 3.23 -3.48
CA LEU A 214 -15.09 3.43 -4.75
C LEU A 214 -15.69 2.10 -5.24
N GLU A 215 -14.90 1.02 -5.24
CA GLU A 215 -15.37 -0.30 -5.62
C GLU A 215 -16.47 -0.80 -4.67
N SER A 216 -16.20 -0.82 -3.37
CA SER A 216 -17.08 -1.45 -2.39
C SER A 216 -18.35 -0.67 -2.07
N GLU A 217 -18.36 0.66 -2.17
CA GLU A 217 -19.51 1.48 -1.76
C GLU A 217 -20.23 2.13 -2.95
N PHE A 218 -19.47 2.61 -3.95
CA PHE A 218 -20.05 3.36 -5.07
C PHE A 218 -20.44 2.44 -6.22
N ILE A 219 -19.51 1.61 -6.70
CA ILE A 219 -19.73 0.77 -7.88
C ILE A 219 -20.81 -0.28 -7.63
N LEU A 220 -20.83 -0.92 -6.45
CA LEU A 220 -21.88 -1.89 -6.09
C LEU A 220 -23.29 -1.29 -6.13
N GLU A 221 -23.46 -0.03 -5.69
CA GLU A 221 -24.75 0.65 -5.73
C GLU A 221 -25.11 1.11 -7.15
N VAL A 222 -24.15 1.65 -7.91
CA VAL A 222 -24.39 2.14 -9.28
C VAL A 222 -24.72 0.99 -10.24
N GLN A 223 -24.14 -0.21 -10.06
CA GLN A 223 -24.46 -1.39 -10.87
C GLN A 223 -25.95 -1.77 -10.80
N GLN A 224 -26.66 -1.40 -9.73
CA GLN A 224 -28.10 -1.65 -9.62
C GLN A 224 -28.92 -0.83 -10.62
N ILE A 225 -28.34 0.24 -11.20
CA ILE A 225 -28.99 1.05 -12.23
C ILE A 225 -29.20 0.24 -13.52
N ASP A 226 -28.28 -0.68 -13.85
CA ASP A 226 -28.36 -1.51 -15.06
C ASP A 226 -29.56 -2.48 -15.04
N ALA A 227 -30.04 -2.83 -13.83
CA ALA A 227 -31.17 -3.71 -13.62
C ALA A 227 -32.53 -2.98 -13.62
N ILE A 228 -32.56 -1.66 -13.81
CA ILE A 228 -33.81 -0.89 -13.79
C ILE A 228 -34.62 -1.19 -15.04
N ASP A 229 -35.84 -1.72 -14.83
CA ASP A 229 -36.84 -1.84 -15.88
C ASP A 229 -37.26 -0.46 -16.39
N THR A 230 -37.21 -0.26 -17.71
CA THR A 230 -37.65 0.98 -18.36
C THR A 230 -39.16 1.06 -18.51
N VAL A 231 -39.88 -0.05 -18.32
CA VAL A 231 -41.33 -0.11 -18.33
C VAL A 231 -41.87 0.53 -17.05
N VAL A 232 -42.55 1.67 -17.21
CA VAL A 232 -43.21 2.36 -16.10
C VAL A 232 -44.53 1.68 -15.78
N ARG A 233 -44.62 1.06 -14.61
CA ARG A 233 -45.85 0.44 -14.10
C ARG A 233 -46.63 1.41 -13.21
N PRO A 234 -47.97 1.30 -13.15
CA PRO A 234 -48.78 2.13 -12.27
C PRO A 234 -48.37 1.97 -10.81
N ASN A 235 -48.34 3.07 -10.07
CA ASN A 235 -47.95 3.15 -8.66
C ASN A 235 -46.49 2.77 -8.34
N GLU A 236 -45.64 2.57 -9.36
CA GLU A 236 -44.20 2.43 -9.18
C GLU A 236 -43.48 3.75 -9.46
N ASN A 237 -42.34 3.95 -8.78
CA ASN A 237 -41.45 5.06 -9.09
C ASN A 237 -40.91 4.94 -10.52
N SER A 238 -40.79 6.09 -11.20
CA SER A 238 -40.22 6.14 -12.55
C SER A 238 -38.80 5.57 -12.59
N PRO A 239 -38.34 5.06 -13.74
CA PRO A 239 -36.96 4.62 -13.93
C PRO A 239 -35.94 5.69 -13.53
N LEU A 240 -36.25 6.97 -13.82
CA LEU A 240 -35.44 8.11 -13.39
C LEU A 240 -35.38 8.23 -11.86
N SER A 241 -36.52 8.09 -11.16
CA SER A 241 -36.56 8.12 -9.69
C SER A 241 -35.78 6.95 -9.07
N LYS A 242 -35.92 5.73 -9.61
CA LYS A 242 -35.16 4.55 -9.20
C LYS A 242 -33.65 4.77 -9.40
N GLY A 243 -33.23 5.26 -10.58
CA GLY A 243 -31.83 5.54 -10.88
C GLY A 243 -31.24 6.65 -10.03
N ALA A 244 -31.99 7.74 -9.83
CA ALA A 244 -31.58 8.82 -8.93
C ALA A 244 -31.41 8.34 -7.49
N LYS A 245 -32.26 7.41 -7.02
CA LYS A 245 -32.15 6.80 -5.69
C LYS A 245 -30.86 6.01 -5.54
N PHE A 246 -30.56 5.09 -6.47
CA PHE A 246 -29.31 4.32 -6.41
C PHE A 246 -28.08 5.22 -6.49
N LEU A 247 -28.08 6.20 -7.39
CA LEU A 247 -26.96 7.14 -7.50
C LEU A 247 -26.79 7.97 -6.21
N ASN A 248 -27.88 8.38 -5.58
CA ASN A 248 -27.83 9.13 -4.31
C ASN A 248 -27.27 8.27 -3.17
N ASN A 249 -27.70 7.00 -3.10
CA ASN A 249 -27.18 6.03 -2.14
C ASN A 249 -25.67 5.82 -2.35
N ALA A 250 -25.25 5.58 -3.59
CA ALA A 250 -23.85 5.37 -3.96
C ALA A 250 -22.95 6.53 -3.51
N PHE A 251 -23.34 7.77 -3.83
CA PHE A 251 -22.58 8.95 -3.41
C PHE A 251 -22.60 9.11 -1.88
N THR A 252 -23.75 8.89 -1.24
CA THR A 252 -23.85 9.02 0.23
C THR A 252 -22.92 8.02 0.92
N ALA A 253 -22.95 6.76 0.52
CA ALA A 253 -22.08 5.71 1.06
C ALA A 253 -20.59 6.02 0.83
N LEU A 254 -20.22 6.41 -0.39
CA LEU A 254 -18.86 6.80 -0.73
C LEU A 254 -18.37 7.97 0.14
N PHE A 255 -19.13 9.06 0.23
CA PHE A 255 -18.73 10.22 1.02
C PHE A 255 -18.66 9.91 2.53
N ASP A 256 -19.58 9.09 3.05
CA ASP A 256 -19.57 8.70 4.46
C ASP A 256 -18.36 7.82 4.82
N LYS A 257 -17.90 6.95 3.90
CA LYS A 257 -16.65 6.19 4.09
C LYS A 257 -15.40 7.03 3.88
N LEU A 258 -15.39 7.94 2.90
CA LEU A 258 -14.27 8.86 2.70
C LEU A 258 -14.09 9.79 3.89
N ARG A 259 -15.16 10.22 4.56
CA ARG A 259 -15.06 11.00 5.81
C ARG A 259 -14.28 10.29 6.91
N LYS A 260 -14.30 8.95 6.92
CA LYS A 260 -13.61 8.11 7.93
C LYS A 260 -12.17 7.80 7.56
N GLN A 261 -11.76 8.08 6.31
CA GLN A 261 -10.39 7.87 5.86
C GLN A 261 -9.49 8.95 6.49
N THR A 262 -8.46 8.52 7.21
CA THR A 262 -7.66 9.36 8.12
C THR A 262 -6.93 10.49 7.39
N ASP A 263 -6.36 10.21 6.23
CA ASP A 263 -5.66 11.15 5.34
C ASP A 263 -6.59 12.09 4.56
N PHE A 264 -7.90 11.81 4.54
CA PHE A 264 -8.88 12.61 3.82
C PHE A 264 -9.80 13.44 4.73
N SER A 265 -10.04 12.97 5.95
CA SER A 265 -10.88 13.61 6.97
C SER A 265 -10.59 15.12 7.15
N PRO A 266 -9.33 15.59 7.21
CA PRO A 266 -9.03 17.03 7.36
C PRO A 266 -9.57 17.90 6.22
N ASN A 267 -9.74 17.33 5.03
CA ASN A 267 -10.15 18.05 3.83
C ASN A 267 -11.63 17.80 3.48
N TYR A 268 -12.32 16.90 4.19
CA TYR A 268 -13.69 16.51 3.91
C TYR A 268 -14.68 17.68 4.01
N ASP A 269 -14.49 18.59 4.97
CA ASP A 269 -15.36 19.74 5.18
C ASP A 269 -15.45 20.66 3.96
N LYS A 270 -14.41 20.67 3.11
CA LYS A 270 -14.41 21.45 1.86
C LYS A 270 -15.39 20.88 0.84
N LEU A 271 -15.63 19.57 0.86
CA LEU A 271 -16.57 18.90 -0.06
C LEU A 271 -18.01 18.89 0.44
N TRP A 272 -18.21 19.10 1.75
CA TRP A 272 -19.53 19.05 2.36
C TRP A 272 -20.61 19.87 1.62
N PRO A 273 -20.38 21.15 1.23
CA PRO A 273 -21.39 21.93 0.52
C PRO A 273 -21.77 21.34 -0.84
N SER A 274 -20.81 20.74 -1.55
CA SER A 274 -21.04 20.09 -2.83
C SER A 274 -21.78 18.77 -2.66
N LYS A 275 -21.43 18.00 -1.62
CA LYS A 275 -22.13 16.76 -1.24
C LYS A 275 -23.60 17.04 -0.90
N GLU A 276 -23.89 18.04 -0.08
CA GLU A 276 -25.27 18.41 0.25
C GLU A 276 -26.06 18.87 -0.98
N ALA A 277 -25.46 19.68 -1.84
CA ALA A 277 -26.10 20.13 -3.08
C ALA A 277 -26.43 18.94 -4.01
N LEU A 278 -25.53 17.97 -4.13
CA LEU A 278 -25.73 16.75 -4.91
C LEU A 278 -26.85 15.89 -4.30
N THR A 279 -26.82 15.65 -2.99
CA THR A 279 -27.86 14.89 -2.29
C THR A 279 -29.23 15.54 -2.43
N LYS A 280 -29.31 16.88 -2.35
CA LYS A 280 -30.56 17.63 -2.55
C LYS A 280 -31.09 17.49 -3.97
N LEU A 281 -30.22 17.60 -4.96
CA LEU A 281 -30.58 17.43 -6.38
C LEU A 281 -31.15 16.03 -6.64
N LEU A 282 -30.44 14.99 -6.20
CA LEU A 282 -30.84 13.60 -6.45
C LEU A 282 -32.10 13.22 -5.66
N SER A 283 -32.20 13.63 -4.39
CA SER A 283 -33.43 13.46 -3.60
C SER A 283 -34.65 14.14 -4.25
N GLY A 284 -34.45 15.31 -4.85
CA GLY A 284 -35.48 16.01 -5.61
C GLY A 284 -35.92 15.25 -6.87
N LEU A 285 -35.01 14.58 -7.57
CA LEU A 285 -35.35 13.70 -8.70
C LEU A 285 -36.09 12.43 -8.25
N VAL A 286 -35.73 11.88 -7.09
CA VAL A 286 -36.43 10.72 -6.52
C VAL A 286 -37.90 11.06 -6.27
N THR A 287 -38.20 12.23 -5.69
CA THR A 287 -39.56 12.63 -5.35
C THR A 287 -40.36 13.13 -6.55
N SER A 288 -39.76 13.97 -7.39
CA SER A 288 -40.44 14.55 -8.56
C SER A 288 -40.68 13.52 -9.67
N GLN A 289 -39.82 12.51 -9.80
CA GLN A 289 -39.85 11.49 -10.85
C GLN A 289 -39.67 12.00 -12.29
N HIS A 290 -39.45 13.30 -12.49
CA HIS A 290 -39.22 13.97 -13.78
C HIS A 290 -38.36 15.23 -13.60
N PHE A 291 -37.80 15.76 -14.69
CA PHE A 291 -37.05 17.02 -14.64
C PHE A 291 -37.99 18.22 -14.56
N ASN A 292 -37.97 18.92 -13.43
CA ASN A 292 -38.81 20.08 -13.16
C ASN A 292 -37.98 21.36 -12.94
N HIS A 293 -38.66 22.47 -12.60
CA HIS A 293 -37.98 23.73 -12.30
C HIS A 293 -37.00 23.62 -11.13
N ASP A 294 -37.39 22.94 -10.05
CA ASP A 294 -36.56 22.77 -8.85
C ASP A 294 -35.28 21.97 -9.15
N PHE A 295 -35.36 20.96 -10.01
CA PHE A 295 -34.18 20.24 -10.50
C PHE A 295 -33.18 21.20 -11.14
N ARG A 296 -33.63 22.13 -11.99
CA ARG A 296 -32.75 23.11 -12.63
C ARG A 296 -32.10 24.06 -11.62
N VAL A 297 -32.85 24.50 -10.61
CA VAL A 297 -32.33 25.36 -9.53
C VAL A 297 -31.28 24.60 -8.69
N ASN A 298 -31.56 23.34 -8.35
CA ASN A 298 -30.62 22.49 -7.62
C ASN A 298 -29.38 22.17 -8.45
N LEU A 299 -29.51 21.95 -9.77
CA LEU A 299 -28.39 21.70 -10.68
C LEU A 299 -27.47 22.91 -10.78
N GLN A 300 -28.04 24.12 -10.89
CA GLN A 300 -27.25 25.35 -10.87
C GLN A 300 -26.55 25.56 -9.52
N THR A 301 -27.23 25.22 -8.41
CA THR A 301 -26.64 25.29 -7.07
C THR A 301 -25.44 24.35 -6.96
N LEU A 302 -25.59 23.08 -7.38
CA LEU A 302 -24.49 22.12 -7.42
C LEU A 302 -23.34 22.61 -8.31
N LYS A 303 -23.65 23.12 -9.52
CA LYS A 303 -22.64 23.68 -10.43
C LYS A 303 -21.83 24.80 -9.78
N ASN A 304 -22.50 25.71 -9.06
CA ASN A 304 -21.83 26.81 -8.36
C ASN A 304 -20.93 26.28 -7.22
N ARG A 305 -21.44 25.34 -6.41
CA ARG A 305 -20.65 24.72 -5.32
C ARG A 305 -19.42 23.97 -5.83
N LEU A 306 -19.54 23.24 -6.94
CA LEU A 306 -18.40 22.59 -7.57
C LEU A 306 -17.40 23.61 -8.14
N GLY A 307 -17.88 24.75 -8.66
CA GLY A 307 -17.01 25.85 -9.10
C GLY A 307 -16.23 26.52 -7.97
N GLU A 308 -16.74 26.47 -6.73
CA GLU A 308 -16.04 26.95 -5.53
C GLU A 308 -14.91 26.02 -5.07
N LEU A 309 -14.92 24.74 -5.51
CA LEU A 309 -13.85 23.78 -5.24
C LEU A 309 -12.65 24.05 -6.16
N VAL A 310 -11.82 25.05 -5.82
CA VAL A 310 -10.66 25.43 -6.63
C VAL A 310 -9.42 24.59 -6.26
N PRO A 311 -8.87 23.78 -7.19
CA PRO A 311 -7.70 22.92 -6.97
C PRO A 311 -6.49 23.61 -6.32
N GLN A 312 -6.22 24.84 -6.74
CA GLN A 312 -5.07 25.65 -6.28
C GLN A 312 -5.14 26.04 -4.78
N LYS A 313 -6.29 25.93 -4.12
CA LYS A 313 -6.46 26.24 -2.68
C LYS A 313 -6.35 25.02 -1.76
N PHE A 314 -6.17 23.81 -2.29
CA PHE A 314 -6.13 22.62 -1.44
C PHE A 314 -4.76 22.40 -0.79
N GLY A 315 -3.74 23.16 -1.19
CA GLY A 315 -2.44 23.24 -0.54
C GLY A 315 -1.71 21.90 -0.49
N ASP A 316 -0.52 21.90 0.09
CA ASP A 316 0.30 20.72 0.38
C ASP A 316 -0.33 19.81 1.45
N GLY A 317 -1.65 19.57 1.41
CA GLY A 317 -2.33 18.59 2.27
C GLY A 317 -2.04 17.16 1.80
N ASP A 318 -2.19 16.19 2.69
CA ASP A 318 -1.72 14.80 2.50
C ASP A 318 -2.35 14.06 1.30
N CYS A 319 -3.45 14.54 0.70
CA CYS A 319 -4.13 13.90 -0.43
C CYS A 319 -4.77 14.86 -1.48
N PRO A 320 -3.96 15.64 -2.23
CA PRO A 320 -4.48 16.58 -3.22
C PRO A 320 -5.06 15.86 -4.46
N LEU A 321 -4.56 14.66 -4.75
CA LEU A 321 -4.98 13.86 -5.91
C LEU A 321 -6.43 13.38 -5.83
N LEU A 322 -6.90 12.99 -4.64
CA LEU A 322 -8.27 12.50 -4.43
C LEU A 322 -9.30 13.60 -4.66
N LEU A 323 -9.02 14.78 -4.10
CA LEU A 323 -9.86 15.95 -4.27
C LEU A 323 -9.84 16.46 -5.72
N ASN A 324 -8.69 16.36 -6.40
CA ASN A 324 -8.58 16.61 -7.84
C ASN A 324 -9.41 15.62 -8.68
N ALA A 325 -9.47 14.35 -8.30
CA ALA A 325 -10.30 13.37 -9.00
C ALA A 325 -11.80 13.70 -8.86
N LEU A 326 -12.26 14.01 -7.64
CA LEU A 326 -13.66 14.40 -7.40
C LEU A 326 -14.04 15.73 -8.07
N THR A 327 -13.15 16.72 -8.03
CA THR A 327 -13.37 18.03 -8.67
C THR A 327 -13.34 17.98 -10.19
N LYS A 328 -12.75 16.94 -10.79
CA LYS A 328 -12.85 16.69 -12.23
C LYS A 328 -14.07 15.85 -12.59
N GLY A 329 -14.39 14.80 -11.83
CA GLY A 329 -15.48 13.88 -12.15
C GLY A 329 -16.89 14.43 -11.91
N LEU A 330 -17.11 15.16 -10.81
CA LEU A 330 -18.46 15.68 -10.49
C LEU A 330 -18.99 16.71 -11.50
N PRO A 331 -18.18 17.64 -12.05
CA PRO A 331 -18.64 18.55 -13.10
C PRO A 331 -19.12 17.86 -14.39
N ASP A 332 -18.55 16.70 -14.74
CA ASP A 332 -18.99 15.94 -15.91
C ASP A 332 -20.41 15.40 -15.72
N ILE A 333 -20.74 14.93 -14.51
CA ILE A 333 -22.10 14.51 -14.15
C ILE A 333 -23.07 15.70 -14.26
N VAL A 334 -22.68 16.86 -13.74
CA VAL A 334 -23.48 18.10 -13.87
C VAL A 334 -23.71 18.49 -15.33
N THR A 335 -22.71 18.27 -16.18
CA THR A 335 -22.81 18.55 -17.62
C THR A 335 -23.83 17.61 -18.28
N GLN A 336 -23.75 16.31 -18.02
CA GLN A 336 -24.72 15.34 -18.57
C GLN A 336 -26.16 15.62 -18.09
N LEU A 337 -26.34 15.92 -16.80
CA LEU A 337 -27.63 16.32 -16.25
C LEU A 337 -28.14 17.66 -16.82
N GLY A 338 -27.22 18.53 -17.25
CA GLY A 338 -27.53 19.82 -17.88
C GLY A 338 -28.16 19.73 -19.26
N HIS A 339 -28.10 18.57 -19.92
CA HIS A 339 -28.75 18.34 -21.21
C HIS A 339 -30.26 18.04 -21.08
N ALA A 340 -30.77 17.80 -19.86
CA ALA A 340 -32.19 17.55 -19.65
C ALA A 340 -33.05 18.76 -20.04
N TYR A 341 -34.01 18.55 -20.93
CA TYR A 341 -34.97 19.59 -21.30
C TYR A 341 -35.94 19.85 -20.16
N VAL A 342 -35.92 21.09 -19.64
CA VAL A 342 -36.93 21.61 -18.72
C VAL A 342 -37.60 22.79 -19.39
N ASN A 343 -38.93 22.73 -19.55
CA ASN A 343 -39.69 23.84 -20.13
C ASN A 343 -39.44 25.11 -19.30
N LYS A 344 -39.05 26.20 -19.98
CA LYS A 344 -38.76 27.51 -19.38
C LYS A 344 -39.87 28.03 -18.48
N TYR A 345 -41.12 27.68 -18.80
CA TYR A 345 -42.33 28.14 -18.10
C TYR A 345 -42.89 27.11 -17.11
N SER A 346 -42.24 25.96 -16.94
CA SER A 346 -42.68 24.94 -15.97
C SER A 346 -42.67 25.52 -14.56
N GLY A 347 -43.82 25.51 -13.88
CA GLY A 347 -43.99 26.03 -12.53
C GLY A 347 -43.99 27.55 -12.39
N GLU A 348 -44.03 28.32 -13.49
CA GLU A 348 -44.19 29.77 -13.39
C GLU A 348 -45.66 30.17 -13.16
N ASP A 349 -45.89 31.02 -12.16
CA ASP A 349 -47.19 31.68 -11.98
C ASP A 349 -47.49 32.66 -13.12
N TRP A 350 -48.78 32.95 -13.29
CA TRP A 350 -49.23 33.97 -14.23
C TRP A 350 -48.68 35.35 -13.84
N LYS A 351 -47.96 35.98 -14.78
CA LYS A 351 -47.40 37.33 -14.59
C LYS A 351 -48.04 38.31 -15.57
N LYS A 352 -48.70 39.36 -15.05
CA LYS A 352 -49.40 40.37 -15.88
C LYS A 352 -48.53 40.99 -16.98
N ASN A 353 -47.24 41.17 -16.73
CA ASN A 353 -46.27 41.71 -17.69
C ASN A 353 -45.87 40.75 -18.83
N HIS A 354 -46.34 39.50 -18.82
CA HIS A 354 -46.19 38.51 -19.89
C HIS A 354 -47.52 38.23 -20.62
N ALA A 355 -48.54 39.09 -20.46
CA ALA A 355 -49.87 38.89 -21.02
C ALA A 355 -49.87 38.64 -22.54
N ASP A 356 -48.97 39.29 -23.28
CA ASP A 356 -48.78 39.10 -24.72
C ASP A 356 -48.33 37.67 -25.08
N LYS A 357 -47.41 37.10 -24.30
CA LYS A 357 -46.92 35.73 -24.48
C LYS A 357 -48.02 34.72 -24.19
N TYR A 358 -48.79 34.93 -23.13
CA TYR A 358 -49.92 34.04 -22.80
C TYR A 358 -51.03 34.11 -23.84
N ALA A 359 -51.35 35.30 -24.34
CA ALA A 359 -52.28 35.46 -25.46
C ALA A 359 -51.78 34.72 -26.71
N ASN A 360 -50.49 34.81 -27.03
CA ASN A 360 -49.90 34.07 -28.16
C ASN A 360 -50.01 32.55 -27.98
N ILE A 361 -49.74 32.03 -26.78
CA ILE A 361 -49.92 30.60 -26.46
C ILE A 361 -51.38 30.21 -26.69
N MET A 362 -52.32 30.99 -26.13
CA MET A 362 -53.74 30.72 -26.29
C MET A 362 -54.15 30.73 -27.77
N LEU A 363 -53.70 31.70 -28.57
CA LEU A 363 -53.99 31.75 -30.00
C LEU A 363 -53.45 30.52 -30.75
N THR A 364 -52.28 30.01 -30.36
CA THR A 364 -51.70 28.81 -30.98
C THR A 364 -52.37 27.51 -30.52
N SER A 365 -52.85 27.43 -29.28
CA SER A 365 -53.47 26.22 -28.72
C SER A 365 -54.99 26.16 -28.90
N THR A 366 -55.66 27.30 -29.16
CA THR A 366 -57.13 27.38 -29.26
C THR A 366 -57.70 26.41 -30.31
N SER A 367 -57.07 26.27 -31.48
CA SER A 367 -57.54 25.33 -32.51
C SER A 367 -57.48 23.88 -32.02
N THR A 368 -56.35 23.47 -31.45
CA THR A 368 -56.17 22.12 -30.89
C THR A 368 -57.12 21.87 -29.72
N LEU A 369 -57.24 22.82 -28.79
CA LEU A 369 -58.16 22.69 -27.66
C LEU A 369 -59.61 22.56 -28.13
N TYR A 370 -60.03 23.37 -29.10
CA TYR A 370 -61.36 23.27 -29.67
C TYR A 370 -61.58 21.90 -30.34
N GLU A 371 -60.76 21.55 -31.33
CA GLU A 371 -60.95 20.34 -32.13
C GLU A 371 -60.85 19.06 -31.30
N GLU A 372 -59.83 18.93 -30.45
CA GLU A 372 -59.58 17.73 -29.65
C GLU A 372 -60.55 17.58 -28.47
N LEU A 373 -60.94 18.67 -27.80
CA LEU A 373 -61.91 18.58 -26.69
C LEU A 373 -63.32 18.28 -27.20
N TYR A 374 -63.73 18.88 -28.32
CA TYR A 374 -65.03 18.58 -28.92
C TYR A 374 -65.07 17.19 -29.57
N HIS A 375 -63.97 16.75 -30.20
CA HIS A 375 -63.84 15.37 -30.66
C HIS A 375 -63.93 14.39 -29.48
N LEU A 376 -63.18 14.64 -28.39
CA LEU A 376 -63.23 13.84 -27.18
C LEU A 376 -64.65 13.79 -26.62
N PHE A 377 -65.33 14.94 -26.47
CA PHE A 377 -66.69 15.01 -25.96
C PHE A 377 -67.68 14.23 -26.83
N TYR A 378 -67.67 14.45 -28.15
CA TYR A 378 -68.55 13.76 -29.10
C TYR A 378 -68.35 12.25 -29.07
N SER A 379 -67.10 11.80 -29.17
CA SER A 379 -66.76 10.38 -29.21
C SER A 379 -67.06 9.70 -27.87
N CYS A 380 -66.79 10.37 -26.75
CA CYS A 380 -67.17 9.92 -25.41
C CYS A 380 -68.68 9.86 -25.17
N HIS A 381 -69.48 10.69 -25.84
CA HIS A 381 -70.94 10.60 -25.75
C HIS A 381 -71.53 9.51 -26.66
N LYS A 382 -70.86 9.21 -27.79
CA LYS A 382 -71.32 8.27 -28.82
C LYS A 382 -70.63 6.91 -28.73
N ASP A 383 -69.54 6.74 -29.49
CA ASP A 383 -68.90 5.46 -29.77
C ASP A 383 -68.09 4.94 -28.58
N TRP A 384 -67.61 5.84 -27.71
CA TRP A 384 -66.80 5.52 -26.54
C TRP A 384 -67.57 5.60 -25.21
N SER A 385 -68.88 5.85 -25.25
CA SER A 385 -69.73 6.01 -24.04
C SER A 385 -69.57 4.90 -23.01
N LYS A 386 -69.45 3.65 -23.48
CA LYS A 386 -69.29 2.45 -22.64
C LYS A 386 -67.84 1.95 -22.53
N LEU A 387 -66.91 2.56 -23.26
CA LEU A 387 -65.49 2.19 -23.23
C LEU A 387 -64.85 2.84 -22.02
N LYS A 388 -63.83 2.19 -21.45
CA LYS A 388 -63.09 2.72 -20.32
C LYS A 388 -61.77 3.33 -20.76
N ILE A 389 -61.26 4.25 -19.95
CA ILE A 389 -59.95 4.88 -20.18
C ILE A 389 -58.81 3.85 -20.24
N ASP A 390 -58.91 2.77 -19.44
CA ASP A 390 -57.90 1.70 -19.34
C ASP A 390 -58.14 0.51 -20.29
N GLY A 391 -59.07 0.62 -21.25
CA GLY A 391 -59.38 -0.45 -22.20
C GLY A 391 -59.98 -1.72 -21.58
N SER A 392 -60.33 -1.70 -20.29
CA SER A 392 -60.83 -2.87 -19.54
C SER A 392 -62.32 -3.16 -19.76
N GLU A 393 -62.96 -2.52 -20.75
CA GLU A 393 -64.36 -2.76 -21.06
C GLU A 393 -64.67 -4.19 -21.49
N LYS A 394 -65.91 -4.62 -21.19
CA LYS A 394 -66.46 -5.91 -21.60
C LYS A 394 -67.06 -5.89 -23.01
N VAL A 395 -67.18 -4.71 -23.62
CA VAL A 395 -67.78 -4.54 -24.96
C VAL A 395 -66.78 -5.01 -26.03
N THR A 396 -67.27 -5.75 -27.03
CA THR A 396 -66.42 -6.30 -28.11
C THR A 396 -66.26 -5.35 -29.29
N LYS A 397 -67.24 -4.47 -29.53
CA LYS A 397 -67.19 -3.44 -30.58
C LYS A 397 -66.33 -2.26 -30.13
N ASN A 398 -65.38 -1.83 -30.96
CA ASN A 398 -64.48 -0.69 -30.72
C ASN A 398 -63.63 -0.80 -29.45
N LYS A 399 -63.33 -2.03 -29.01
CA LYS A 399 -62.58 -2.29 -27.79
C LYS A 399 -61.17 -1.69 -27.84
N GLY A 400 -60.82 -0.93 -26.82
CA GLY A 400 -59.54 -0.25 -26.65
C GLY A 400 -59.39 1.03 -27.48
N ASP A 401 -60.39 1.43 -28.26
CA ASP A 401 -60.25 2.61 -29.14
C ASP A 401 -60.15 3.91 -28.34
N PHE A 402 -60.83 4.00 -27.19
CA PHE A 402 -60.72 5.14 -26.30
C PHE A 402 -59.34 5.22 -25.62
N GLU A 403 -58.83 4.10 -25.14
CA GLU A 403 -57.47 3.99 -24.58
C GLU A 403 -56.42 4.39 -25.61
N LYS A 404 -56.47 3.80 -26.82
CA LYS A 404 -55.55 4.12 -27.92
C LYS A 404 -55.60 5.58 -28.32
N TYR A 405 -56.80 6.19 -28.33
CA TYR A 405 -56.92 7.62 -28.59
C TYR A 405 -56.14 8.43 -27.56
N LEU A 406 -56.35 8.17 -26.26
CA LEU A 406 -55.63 8.87 -25.20
C LEU A 406 -54.12 8.65 -25.28
N GLU A 407 -53.67 7.42 -25.58
CA GLU A 407 -52.26 7.11 -25.81
C GLU A 407 -51.68 7.88 -27.01
N SER A 408 -52.45 7.99 -28.11
CA SER A 408 -52.04 8.76 -29.30
C SER A 408 -51.91 10.26 -29.02
N GLN A 409 -52.67 10.77 -28.03
CA GLN A 409 -52.58 12.15 -27.54
C GLN A 409 -51.45 12.32 -26.50
N GLY A 410 -50.67 11.27 -26.24
CA GLY A 410 -49.51 11.29 -25.34
C GLY A 410 -49.84 11.02 -23.87
N TYR A 411 -51.06 10.58 -23.55
CA TYR A 411 -51.43 10.21 -22.18
C TYR A 411 -51.03 8.75 -21.89
N ASN A 412 -50.42 8.53 -20.73
CA ASN A 412 -50.30 7.18 -20.18
C ASN A 412 -51.59 6.86 -19.40
N THR A 413 -52.51 6.15 -20.04
CA THR A 413 -53.86 5.81 -19.53
C THR A 413 -53.83 5.10 -18.19
N VAL A 414 -52.78 4.32 -17.96
CA VAL A 414 -52.54 3.55 -16.74
C VAL A 414 -52.27 4.43 -15.53
N ASN A 415 -51.70 5.63 -15.74
CA ASN A 415 -51.36 6.60 -14.71
C ASN A 415 -52.46 7.65 -14.47
N LEU A 416 -53.58 7.58 -15.20
CA LEU A 416 -54.69 8.49 -14.97
C LEU A 416 -55.43 8.12 -13.68
N ILE A 417 -55.60 9.11 -12.79
CA ILE A 417 -56.32 8.96 -11.50
C ILE A 417 -57.71 8.32 -11.71
N ASN A 418 -58.33 8.63 -12.84
CA ASN A 418 -59.69 8.22 -13.19
C ASN A 418 -59.71 7.07 -14.21
N LYS A 419 -58.68 6.22 -14.29
CA LYS A 419 -58.54 5.18 -15.33
C LYS A 419 -59.72 4.21 -15.51
N ASN A 420 -60.55 4.04 -14.48
CA ASN A 420 -61.74 3.18 -14.54
C ASN A 420 -62.98 3.89 -15.10
N HIS A 421 -62.90 5.20 -15.33
CA HIS A 421 -64.05 5.95 -15.83
C HIS A 421 -64.36 5.57 -17.27
N THR A 422 -65.66 5.57 -17.54
CA THR A 422 -66.22 5.40 -18.87
C THR A 422 -66.14 6.69 -19.68
N GLY A 423 -66.17 6.59 -21.00
CA GLY A 423 -66.30 7.77 -21.87
C GLY A 423 -67.50 8.64 -21.48
N GLN A 424 -68.63 8.04 -21.10
CA GLN A 424 -69.80 8.80 -20.65
C GLN A 424 -69.49 9.70 -19.44
N GLU A 425 -68.80 9.17 -18.42
CA GLU A 425 -68.41 9.97 -17.24
C GLU A 425 -67.43 11.09 -17.59
N VAL A 426 -66.56 10.89 -18.60
CA VAL A 426 -65.67 11.95 -19.12
C VAL A 426 -66.47 13.04 -19.83
N ALA A 427 -67.45 12.67 -20.66
CA ALA A 427 -68.34 13.63 -21.32
C ALA A 427 -69.17 14.41 -20.31
N GLU A 428 -69.71 13.75 -19.28
CA GLU A 428 -70.46 14.40 -18.20
C GLU A 428 -69.59 15.39 -17.41
N LYS A 429 -68.30 15.08 -17.19
CA LYS A 429 -67.36 16.02 -16.55
C LYS A 429 -67.13 17.27 -17.40
N LEU A 430 -66.96 17.11 -18.72
CA LEU A 430 -66.84 18.26 -19.64
C LEU A 430 -68.13 19.09 -19.64
N LYS A 431 -69.29 18.46 -19.78
CA LYS A 431 -70.59 19.14 -19.70
C LYS A 431 -70.75 19.89 -18.37
N THR A 432 -70.39 19.27 -17.25
CA THR A 432 -70.48 19.90 -15.91
C THR A 432 -69.56 21.11 -15.80
N ALA A 433 -68.32 21.00 -16.27
CA ALA A 433 -67.33 22.08 -16.22
C ALA A 433 -67.77 23.33 -17.01
N PHE A 434 -68.56 23.14 -18.07
CA PHE A 434 -69.08 24.21 -18.93
C PHE A 434 -70.58 24.45 -18.78
N SER A 435 -71.20 23.98 -17.70
CA SER A 435 -72.66 24.01 -17.49
C SER A 435 -73.33 25.40 -17.54
N ASN A 436 -72.56 26.49 -17.40
CA ASN A 436 -73.04 27.86 -17.54
C ASN A 436 -72.99 28.39 -18.99
N TYR A 437 -72.55 27.58 -19.94
CA TYR A 437 -72.32 27.93 -21.34
C TYR A 437 -72.92 26.86 -22.26
N ASP A 438 -73.07 27.18 -23.55
CA ASP A 438 -73.54 26.21 -24.54
C ASP A 438 -72.42 25.23 -24.97
N ASP A 439 -71.16 25.51 -24.61
CA ASP A 439 -70.04 24.60 -24.90
C ASP A 439 -70.27 23.26 -24.20
N PHE A 440 -70.20 22.17 -24.96
CA PHE A 440 -70.42 20.81 -24.46
C PHE A 440 -71.80 20.59 -23.84
N ASP A 441 -72.77 21.49 -24.11
CA ASP A 441 -74.18 21.20 -23.86
C ASP A 441 -74.73 20.37 -25.02
N THR A 442 -75.53 19.34 -24.70
CA THR A 442 -76.28 18.60 -25.71
C THR A 442 -77.45 17.89 -25.04
N PRO A 443 -78.68 18.17 -25.51
CA PRO A 443 -79.66 17.11 -25.79
C PRO A 443 -80.55 17.46 -27.02
N SER A 444 -81.14 16.57 -27.80
CA SER A 444 -81.49 15.16 -27.68
C SER A 444 -81.25 14.47 -29.03
N ASP A 445 -80.62 13.30 -28.97
CA ASP A 445 -80.10 12.47 -30.06
C ASP A 445 -79.00 13.09 -30.93
N LEU A 446 -77.96 12.29 -31.14
CA LEU A 446 -76.84 12.47 -32.06
C LEU A 446 -77.30 12.72 -33.52
N ARG A 447 -77.82 13.91 -33.85
CA ARG A 447 -78.33 14.25 -35.20
C ARG A 447 -77.26 14.32 -36.29
N TYR A 448 -75.98 14.15 -35.93
CA TYR A 448 -74.86 14.27 -36.85
C TYR A 448 -74.14 12.92 -36.98
N SER A 449 -74.05 12.44 -38.23
CA SER A 449 -73.46 11.15 -38.59
C SER A 449 -72.01 11.01 -38.18
N ASP A 450 -71.28 12.11 -38.17
CA ASP A 450 -69.82 12.17 -37.99
C ASP A 450 -69.40 13.44 -37.21
N VAL A 451 -68.17 13.40 -36.69
CA VAL A 451 -67.55 14.48 -35.90
C VAL A 451 -67.46 15.78 -36.70
N GLY A 452 -67.16 15.72 -38.01
CA GLY A 452 -67.00 16.91 -38.84
C GLY A 452 -68.31 17.69 -38.97
N THR A 453 -69.43 16.99 -39.12
CA THR A 453 -70.76 17.61 -39.13
C THR A 453 -71.12 18.21 -37.77
N TYR A 454 -70.75 17.54 -36.67
CA TYR A 454 -70.90 18.07 -35.31
C TYR A 454 -70.09 19.36 -35.09
N LEU A 455 -68.79 19.36 -35.39
CA LEU A 455 -67.93 20.54 -35.26
C LEU A 455 -68.45 21.74 -36.09
N ASN A 456 -69.06 21.47 -37.24
CA ASN A 456 -69.68 22.52 -38.06
C ASN A 456 -70.96 23.11 -37.45
N SER A 457 -71.76 22.32 -36.73
CA SER A 457 -73.00 22.80 -36.12
C SER A 457 -72.74 23.68 -34.90
N ILE A 458 -71.81 23.27 -34.06
CA ILE A 458 -71.47 23.97 -32.80
C ILE A 458 -70.69 25.27 -33.01
N ARG A 459 -70.21 25.53 -34.24
CA ARG A 459 -69.48 26.76 -34.60
C ARG A 459 -70.30 28.06 -34.44
N ARG A 460 -71.57 27.95 -34.05
CA ARG A 460 -72.54 29.05 -33.87
C ARG A 460 -73.04 29.22 -32.44
N GLU A 461 -72.62 28.36 -31.50
CA GLU A 461 -73.15 28.31 -30.12
C GLU A 461 -72.36 29.23 -29.17
N TRP A 462 -73.01 29.69 -28.09
CA TRP A 462 -72.46 30.65 -27.16
C TRP A 462 -71.68 29.93 -26.04
N GLY A 463 -70.35 29.92 -26.15
CA GLY A 463 -69.48 29.43 -25.08
C GLY A 463 -68.03 29.87 -25.24
N PRO A 464 -67.22 29.88 -24.16
CA PRO A 464 -65.86 30.41 -24.18
C PRO A 464 -64.96 29.77 -25.24
N MET A 465 -65.00 28.45 -25.42
CA MET A 465 -64.15 27.72 -26.37
C MET A 465 -64.58 27.99 -27.81
N SER A 466 -65.89 27.91 -28.10
CA SER A 466 -66.46 28.23 -29.41
C SER A 466 -66.23 29.70 -29.80
N LEU A 467 -66.38 30.60 -28.84
CA LEU A 467 -66.17 32.04 -29.01
C LEU A 467 -64.71 32.35 -29.35
N LEU A 468 -63.76 31.75 -28.62
CA LEU A 468 -62.33 31.91 -28.87
C LEU A 468 -61.95 31.39 -30.26
N TYR A 469 -62.41 30.19 -30.65
CA TYR A 469 -62.13 29.64 -31.98
C TYR A 469 -62.71 30.52 -33.10
N ARG A 470 -63.93 31.06 -32.93
CA ARG A 470 -64.54 31.98 -33.90
C ARG A 470 -63.75 33.28 -34.03
N HIS A 471 -63.33 33.85 -32.90
CA HIS A 471 -62.52 35.07 -32.92
C HIS A 471 -61.11 34.81 -33.45
N LEU A 472 -60.57 33.60 -33.30
CA LEU A 472 -59.30 33.22 -33.90
C LEU A 472 -59.34 33.30 -35.43
N ALA A 473 -60.41 32.83 -36.07
CA ALA A 473 -60.59 32.97 -37.52
C ALA A 473 -60.64 34.44 -37.95
N THR A 474 -61.30 35.29 -37.15
CA THR A 474 -61.36 36.74 -37.39
C THR A 474 -59.98 37.38 -37.20
N TYR A 475 -59.25 36.98 -36.16
CA TYR A 475 -57.90 37.42 -35.86
C TYR A 475 -56.94 37.10 -37.01
N TYR A 476 -56.95 35.87 -37.52
CA TYR A 476 -56.12 35.48 -38.67
C TYR A 476 -56.49 36.27 -39.93
N SER A 477 -57.78 36.49 -40.19
CA SER A 477 -58.24 37.31 -41.32
C SER A 477 -57.70 38.73 -41.26
N VAL A 478 -57.77 39.39 -40.10
CA VAL A 478 -57.26 40.76 -39.91
C VAL A 478 -55.73 40.78 -39.96
N CYS A 479 -55.06 39.83 -39.29
CA CYS A 479 -53.59 39.78 -39.27
C CYS A 479 -52.98 39.55 -40.64
N HIS A 480 -53.67 38.83 -41.53
CA HIS A 480 -53.23 38.66 -42.93
C HIS A 480 -53.31 39.95 -43.76
N THR A 481 -54.24 40.86 -43.44
CA THR A 481 -54.33 42.18 -44.10
C THR A 481 -53.28 43.18 -43.62
N ARG A 482 -52.64 42.90 -42.47
CA ARG A 482 -51.61 43.78 -41.91
C ARG A 482 -50.29 43.55 -42.66
N ILE A 483 -49.91 44.53 -43.48
CA ILE A 483 -48.57 44.58 -44.09
C ILE A 483 -47.57 44.94 -42.98
N PRO A 484 -46.61 44.06 -42.62
CA PRO A 484 -45.58 44.40 -41.66
C PRO A 484 -44.75 45.59 -42.17
N THR A 485 -44.41 46.54 -41.30
CA THR A 485 -43.57 47.71 -41.65
C THR A 485 -42.16 47.34 -42.10
N ALA A 486 -41.71 46.11 -41.84
CA ALA A 486 -40.47 45.55 -42.35
C ALA A 486 -40.73 44.12 -42.87
N PRO A 487 -40.19 43.72 -44.03
CA PRO A 487 -40.34 42.36 -44.56
C PRO A 487 -39.63 41.38 -43.64
N LYS A 488 -40.39 40.70 -42.79
CA LYS A 488 -39.91 39.65 -41.89
C LYS A 488 -40.66 38.37 -42.19
N SER A 489 -39.91 37.29 -42.40
CA SER A 489 -40.48 35.96 -42.55
C SER A 489 -41.21 35.53 -41.25
N PRO A 490 -42.26 34.71 -41.33
CA PRO A 490 -42.92 34.17 -40.14
C PRO A 490 -41.94 33.36 -39.28
N CYS A 491 -41.63 33.84 -38.06
CA CYS A 491 -40.66 33.19 -37.15
C CYS A 491 -41.29 32.52 -35.93
N SER A 492 -42.61 32.67 -35.72
CA SER A 492 -43.34 32.01 -34.65
C SER A 492 -44.50 31.18 -35.20
N ILE A 493 -44.93 30.15 -34.48
CA ILE A 493 -46.10 29.33 -34.85
C ILE A 493 -47.32 30.22 -35.06
N ARG A 494 -47.52 31.25 -34.21
CA ARG A 494 -48.57 32.26 -34.40
C ARG A 494 -48.45 32.98 -35.74
N ASP A 495 -47.26 33.44 -36.12
CA ASP A 495 -47.05 34.13 -37.40
C ASP A 495 -47.31 33.20 -38.59
N MET A 496 -46.84 31.95 -38.50
CA MET A 496 -47.06 30.92 -39.52
C MET A 496 -48.56 30.63 -39.67
N LEU A 497 -49.30 30.45 -38.57
CA LEU A 497 -50.74 30.24 -38.58
C LEU A 497 -51.50 31.47 -39.09
N GLY A 498 -51.14 32.67 -38.66
CA GLY A 498 -51.75 33.91 -39.17
C GLY A 498 -51.56 34.10 -40.67
N TRP A 499 -50.40 33.69 -41.21
CA TRP A 499 -50.11 33.76 -42.63
C TRP A 499 -50.84 32.67 -43.42
N MET A 500 -50.72 31.40 -43.03
CA MET A 500 -51.30 30.25 -43.72
C MET A 500 -52.83 30.17 -43.60
N CYS A 501 -53.38 30.42 -42.41
CA CYS A 501 -54.82 30.32 -42.16
C CYS A 501 -55.58 31.56 -42.65
N GLY A 502 -54.93 32.73 -42.71
CA GLY A 502 -55.51 33.97 -43.24
C GLY A 502 -55.64 34.03 -44.77
N LEU A 503 -54.84 33.25 -45.51
CA LEU A 503 -54.96 33.10 -46.98
C LEU A 503 -56.34 32.58 -47.41
N ARG A 504 -56.93 31.68 -46.61
CA ARG A 504 -58.23 31.06 -46.90
C ARG A 504 -59.39 32.06 -46.78
N THR A 505 -59.25 33.13 -46.01
CA THR A 505 -60.34 34.06 -45.71
C THR A 505 -60.51 35.21 -46.71
N LEU A 506 -59.55 35.51 -47.61
CA LEU A 506 -59.63 36.73 -48.43
C LEU A 506 -59.60 36.65 -49.96
N GLN A 507 -59.28 35.53 -50.64
CA GLN A 507 -59.15 35.58 -52.11
C GLN A 507 -59.73 34.44 -52.96
N SER A 508 -59.97 33.23 -52.45
CA SER A 508 -60.49 32.16 -53.30
C SER A 508 -61.98 32.35 -53.67
N ILE A 509 -62.83 32.81 -52.76
CA ILE A 509 -64.28 32.91 -53.01
C ILE A 509 -64.67 34.13 -53.87
N ARG A 510 -63.97 35.28 -53.71
CA ARG A 510 -64.24 36.49 -54.52
C ARG A 510 -63.69 36.36 -55.95
N ALA A 511 -62.52 35.75 -56.14
CA ALA A 511 -61.97 35.48 -57.46
C ALA A 511 -62.78 34.42 -58.22
N LEU A 512 -63.23 33.34 -57.55
CA LEU A 512 -64.05 32.31 -58.19
C LEU A 512 -65.44 32.83 -58.63
N ARG A 513 -66.09 33.72 -57.84
CA ARG A 513 -67.38 34.31 -58.26
C ARG A 513 -67.25 35.21 -59.49
N HIS A 514 -66.15 35.94 -59.63
CA HIS A 514 -65.88 36.80 -60.79
C HIS A 514 -65.62 35.99 -62.07
N ILE A 515 -65.01 34.81 -61.94
CA ILE A 515 -64.77 33.89 -63.06
C ILE A 515 -66.07 33.19 -63.50
N VAL A 516 -66.92 32.79 -62.55
CA VAL A 516 -68.21 32.13 -62.88
C VAL A 516 -69.21 33.08 -63.56
N THR A 517 -69.22 34.37 -63.21
CA THR A 517 -70.10 35.37 -63.86
C THR A 517 -69.64 35.76 -65.26
N GLN A 518 -68.34 35.70 -65.57
CA GLN A 518 -67.85 35.95 -66.93
C GLN A 518 -68.02 34.75 -67.87
N CYS A 519 -68.07 33.52 -67.36
CA CYS A 519 -68.36 32.34 -68.17
C CYS A 519 -69.85 32.16 -68.51
N SER A 520 -70.76 32.81 -67.77
CA SER A 520 -72.22 32.71 -67.98
C SER A 520 -72.81 33.84 -68.85
N THR A 521 -72.01 34.87 -69.16
CA THR A 521 -72.35 35.96 -70.09
C THR A 521 -71.74 35.80 -71.49
N ARG A 522 -71.00 34.72 -71.73
CA ARG A 522 -70.61 34.24 -73.07
C ARG A 522 -71.36 32.96 -73.41
N LYS A 523 -72.63 33.11 -73.78
CA LYS A 523 -73.34 32.17 -74.66
C LYS A 523 -74.10 32.98 -75.69
#